data_AF-A0A1W2BTC5-F1
#
_entry.id   AF-A0A1W2BTC5-F1
#
_cell.length_a   1.000
_cell.length_b   1.000
_cell.length_c   1.000
_cell.angle_alpha   90.00
_cell.angle_beta   90.00
_cell.angle_gamma   90.00
#
_symmetry.space_group_name_H-M   'P 1'
#
loop_
_entity.id
_entity.type
_entity.pdbx_description
1 polymer ?
#
loop_
_entity_poly.entity_id
_entity_poly.type
_entity_poly.pdbx_seq_one_letter_code
_entity_poly.pdbx_strand_id
1 'polypeptide(L)'
;MTTADAYNSIKKWWYLPFLAYVIPNIFMAGFTSVIDLLFVDNIPLPLTASYWQIGISLILVLLSFYFIKYVSLTFNKIGFAYRDSAPSSYLGVVIFILQFFQLIVLIIFDFGRVGGVSTSSNYLVLLASYIPSDTLFLVYYGHHRKNGVPWFNLAVYLITSILQGWTGIWLILFFIEFYHQLNVIPFKRVVRRGLLVIIVLALLYPVIDKYKYILRGGEDFQAHTALESAGALMNRLQQVSGVILIYQEQAQLSRALNDNEIIPFYLDNRLGLLFSYSAQRVSMQKYLTTNYLIDRDLFSRDTDIDALGWYTNVGIAGWFLVLSPIENVFYIFFIILIIVVPFLINHYFLKSKEIIPVIQTLTIIYAFHGWFSVQLGFISGVILYVMLYNLFIKRVTNSY
;
A
#
# COMPACT_ATOMS: atom_id res chain seq x y z
N MET A 1 9.00 11.45 -27.14
CA MET A 1 9.65 11.73 -25.84
C MET A 1 10.96 10.96 -25.80
N THR A 2 12.09 11.62 -25.54
CA THR A 2 13.39 10.94 -25.47
C THR A 2 13.51 10.16 -24.16
N THR A 3 14.45 9.21 -24.08
CA THR A 3 14.77 8.51 -22.82
C THR A 3 15.21 9.47 -21.70
N ALA A 4 15.88 10.57 -22.07
CA ALA A 4 16.30 11.62 -21.14
C ALA A 4 15.12 12.39 -20.53
N ASP A 5 14.09 12.69 -21.32
CA ASP A 5 12.89 13.38 -20.83
C ASP A 5 12.12 12.54 -19.82
N ALA A 6 11.94 11.25 -20.11
CA ALA A 6 11.25 10.31 -19.21
C ALA A 6 11.98 10.17 -17.87
N TYR A 7 13.31 10.06 -17.91
CA TYR A 7 14.14 10.00 -16.71
C TYR A 7 14.07 11.29 -15.87
N ASN A 8 14.00 12.46 -16.52
CA ASN A 8 13.82 13.74 -15.83
C ASN A 8 12.44 13.85 -15.17
N SER A 9 11.38 13.35 -15.80
CA SER A 9 10.05 13.29 -15.19
C SER A 9 10.02 12.36 -13.99
N ILE A 10 10.67 11.19 -14.07
CA ILE A 10 10.80 10.26 -12.93
C ILE A 10 11.48 10.97 -11.74
N LYS A 11 12.61 11.66 -11.97
CA LYS A 11 13.27 12.42 -10.89
C LYS A 11 12.35 13.46 -10.26
N LYS A 12 11.60 14.19 -11.08
CA LYS A 12 10.66 15.23 -10.62
C LYS A 12 9.48 14.64 -9.86
N TRP A 13 9.03 13.45 -10.24
CA TRP A 13 7.94 12.76 -9.56
C TRP A 13 8.30 12.44 -8.11
N TRP A 14 9.53 12.01 -7.83
CA TRP A 14 10.02 11.70 -6.48
C TRP A 14 9.96 12.87 -5.48
N TYR A 15 9.85 14.12 -5.94
CA TYR A 15 9.62 15.24 -5.02
C TYR A 15 8.30 15.08 -4.27
N LEU A 16 7.26 14.54 -4.90
CA LEU A 16 5.95 14.45 -4.28
C LEU A 16 5.88 13.37 -3.19
N PRO A 17 6.28 12.10 -3.42
CA PRO A 17 6.42 11.12 -2.34
C PRO A 17 7.39 11.57 -1.25
N PHE A 18 8.46 12.32 -1.61
CA PHE A 18 9.35 12.89 -0.61
C PHE A 18 8.61 13.87 0.31
N LEU A 19 7.84 14.82 -0.23
CA LEU A 19 7.05 15.73 0.59
C LEU A 19 6.00 14.97 1.42
N ALA A 20 5.37 13.96 0.83
CA ALA A 20 4.29 13.20 1.48
C ALA A 20 4.79 12.26 2.59
N TYR A 21 6.02 11.76 2.53
CA TYR A 21 6.51 10.75 3.49
C TYR A 21 7.74 11.19 4.28
N VAL A 22 8.58 12.11 3.80
CA VAL A 22 9.75 12.56 4.59
C VAL A 22 9.37 13.65 5.57
N ILE A 23 8.59 14.65 5.13
CA ILE A 23 8.21 15.78 6.00
C ILE A 23 7.37 15.33 7.20
N PRO A 24 6.31 14.52 7.04
CA PRO A 24 5.54 14.00 8.17
C PRO A 24 6.39 13.25 9.20
N ASN A 25 7.37 12.44 8.75
CA ASN A 25 8.26 11.73 9.66
C ASN A 25 9.20 12.66 10.43
N ILE A 26 9.78 13.68 9.78
CA ILE A 26 10.60 14.68 10.48
C ILE A 26 9.76 15.46 11.49
N PHE A 27 8.56 15.89 11.08
CA PHE A 27 7.63 16.61 11.93
C PHE A 27 7.24 15.77 13.15
N MET A 28 6.83 14.52 12.96
CA MET A 28 6.41 13.64 14.04
C MET A 28 7.54 13.29 15.01
N ALA A 29 8.78 13.11 14.52
CA ALA A 29 9.93 12.91 15.38
C ALA A 29 10.20 14.13 16.27
N GLY A 30 10.16 15.33 15.68
CA GLY A 30 10.33 16.59 16.41
C GLY A 30 9.19 16.83 17.40
N PHE A 31 7.94 16.60 16.99
CA PHE A 31 6.74 16.73 17.82
C PHE A 31 6.81 15.80 19.03
N THR A 32 7.08 14.51 18.81
CA THR A 32 7.26 13.50 19.87
C THR A 32 8.35 13.90 20.87
N SER A 33 9.44 14.50 20.38
CA SER A 33 10.57 14.94 21.23
C SER A 33 10.25 16.16 22.12
N VAL A 34 9.17 16.90 21.83
CA VAL A 34 8.81 18.12 22.59
C VAL A 34 7.73 17.85 23.63
N ILE A 35 6.82 16.92 23.33
CA ILE A 35 5.61 16.69 24.13
C ILE A 35 5.71 15.47 25.05
N ASP A 36 6.80 14.72 24.98
CA ASP A 36 7.04 13.47 25.73
C ASP A 36 5.92 12.42 25.58
N LEU A 37 5.23 12.44 24.44
CA LEU A 37 4.18 11.50 24.07
C LEU A 37 4.41 10.98 22.65
N LEU A 38 4.24 9.67 22.51
CA LEU A 38 4.31 8.98 21.23
C LEU A 38 2.90 8.75 20.68
N PHE A 39 2.64 9.21 19.46
CA PHE A 39 1.33 9.01 18.83
C PHE A 39 1.37 7.88 17.80
N VAL A 40 0.72 6.76 18.10
CA VAL A 40 0.55 5.61 17.18
C VAL A 40 -0.93 5.46 16.88
N ASP A 41 -1.33 5.66 15.62
CA ASP A 41 -2.73 5.62 15.17
C ASP A 41 -3.70 6.45 16.05
N ASN A 42 -3.28 7.68 16.38
CA ASN A 42 -3.98 8.66 17.24
C ASN A 42 -4.02 8.33 18.75
N ILE A 43 -3.34 7.28 19.21
CA ILE A 43 -3.22 7.04 20.65
C ILE A 43 -1.96 7.69 21.20
N PRO A 44 -2.09 8.50 22.27
CA PRO A 44 -0.95 8.93 23.05
C PRO A 44 -0.42 7.76 23.90
N LEU A 45 0.83 7.41 23.72
CA LEU A 45 1.60 6.46 24.53
C LEU A 45 2.71 7.19 25.28
N PRO A 46 3.08 6.74 26.49
CA PRO A 46 4.20 7.33 27.22
C PRO A 46 5.50 7.10 26.44
N LEU A 47 6.27 8.17 26.23
CA LEU A 47 7.57 8.09 25.58
C LEU A 47 8.63 7.66 26.59
N THR A 48 9.16 6.44 26.47
CA THR A 48 10.31 5.98 27.26
C THR A 48 11.62 5.98 26.46
N ALA A 49 11.54 6.14 25.14
CA ALA A 49 12.69 6.23 24.26
C ALA A 49 13.47 7.54 24.48
N SER A 50 14.79 7.42 24.57
CA SER A 50 15.71 8.56 24.62
C SER A 50 15.74 9.35 23.29
N TYR A 51 16.18 10.61 23.34
CA TYR A 51 16.39 11.43 22.13
C TYR A 51 17.28 10.75 21.08
N TRP A 52 18.27 9.97 21.50
CA TRP A 52 19.10 9.19 20.59
C TRP A 52 18.32 8.10 19.87
N GLN A 53 17.45 7.37 20.58
CA GLN A 53 16.59 6.34 19.97
C GLN A 53 15.59 6.96 18.98
N ILE A 54 15.05 8.15 19.28
CA ILE A 54 14.20 8.90 18.35
C ILE A 54 14.98 9.29 17.09
N GLY A 55 16.19 9.83 17.26
CA GLY A 55 17.08 10.20 16.16
C GLY A 55 17.43 9.01 15.25
N ILE A 56 17.79 7.87 15.84
CA ILE A 56 18.08 6.63 15.10
C ILE A 56 16.84 6.14 14.34
N SER A 57 15.66 6.15 14.99
CA SER A 57 14.40 5.74 14.36
C SER A 57 14.09 6.59 13.13
N LEU A 58 14.23 7.92 13.25
CA LEU A 58 14.07 8.83 12.13
C LEU A 58 15.06 8.52 11.00
N ILE A 59 16.35 8.33 11.32
CA ILE A 59 17.38 8.01 10.33
C ILE A 59 17.02 6.71 9.58
N LEU A 60 16.60 5.66 10.29
CA LEU A 60 16.22 4.38 9.67
C LEU A 60 15.01 4.51 8.74
N VAL A 61 13.99 5.28 9.13
CA VAL A 61 12.83 5.55 8.28
C VAL A 61 13.25 6.32 7.03
N LEU A 62 14.07 7.37 7.17
CA LEU A 62 14.56 8.14 6.03
C LEU A 62 15.43 7.27 5.11
N LEU A 63 16.34 6.48 5.66
CA LEU A 63 17.17 5.54 4.90
C LEU A 63 16.32 4.53 4.15
N SER A 64 15.24 4.01 4.74
CA SER A 64 14.30 3.10 4.09
C SER A 64 13.65 3.75 2.87
N PHE A 65 13.18 5.00 3.00
CA PHE A 65 12.62 5.75 1.87
C PHE A 65 13.68 5.99 0.77
N TYR A 66 14.88 6.44 1.15
CA TYR A 66 15.98 6.67 0.21
C TYR A 66 16.43 5.39 -0.48
N PHE A 67 16.40 4.26 0.22
CA PHE A 67 16.73 2.95 -0.32
C PHE A 67 15.74 2.55 -1.43
N ILE A 68 14.43 2.61 -1.16
CA ILE A 68 13.40 2.33 -2.18
C ILE A 68 13.57 3.26 -3.39
N LYS A 69 13.81 4.56 -3.14
CA LYS A 69 14.08 5.55 -4.19
C LYS A 69 15.30 5.18 -5.02
N TYR A 70 16.41 4.84 -4.36
CA TYR A 70 17.67 4.51 -5.02
C TYR A 70 17.54 3.27 -5.90
N VAL A 71 16.96 2.18 -5.36
CA VAL A 71 16.73 0.94 -6.12
C VAL A 71 15.80 1.22 -7.31
N SER A 72 14.68 1.90 -7.08
CA SER A 72 13.73 2.26 -8.14
C SER A 72 14.39 3.10 -9.24
N LEU A 73 15.17 4.14 -8.89
CA LEU A 73 15.85 4.99 -9.87
C LEU A 73 16.94 4.24 -10.62
N THR A 74 17.67 3.35 -9.96
CA THR A 74 18.73 2.54 -10.58
C THR A 74 18.14 1.64 -11.65
N PHE A 75 17.06 0.91 -11.36
CA PHE A 75 16.43 0.06 -12.35
C PHE A 75 15.83 0.86 -13.51
N ASN A 76 15.29 2.06 -13.28
CA ASN A 76 14.81 2.91 -14.39
C ASN A 76 15.93 3.47 -15.29
N LYS A 77 17.19 3.49 -14.85
CA LYS A 77 18.34 3.94 -15.66
C LYS A 77 18.87 2.85 -16.60
N ILE A 78 18.68 1.58 -16.24
CA ILE A 78 19.11 0.47 -17.09
C ILE A 78 18.32 0.61 -18.39
N GLY A 79 18.97 0.99 -19.49
CA GLY A 79 18.35 1.50 -20.71
C GLY A 79 17.45 0.49 -21.41
N PHE A 80 16.24 0.31 -20.89
CA PHE A 80 15.33 -0.73 -21.32
C PHE A 80 14.73 -0.41 -22.69
N ALA A 81 14.74 -1.40 -23.58
CA ALA A 81 14.09 -1.34 -24.88
C ALA A 81 12.57 -1.46 -24.72
N TYR A 82 11.93 -0.35 -24.41
CA TYR A 82 10.48 -0.27 -24.30
C TYR A 82 9.81 -0.25 -25.66
N ARG A 83 8.61 -0.84 -25.74
CA ARG A 83 7.72 -0.82 -26.89
C ARG A 83 6.58 0.15 -26.62
N ASP A 84 6.25 0.97 -27.60
CA ASP A 84 5.02 1.76 -27.60
C ASP A 84 3.87 0.84 -28.07
N SER A 85 3.45 -0.10 -27.23
CA SER A 85 2.31 -0.97 -27.50
C SER A 85 1.19 -0.65 -26.51
N ALA A 86 0.05 -0.22 -27.04
CA ALA A 86 -1.17 -0.07 -26.25
C ALA A 86 -1.75 -1.44 -25.89
N PRO A 87 -2.32 -1.63 -24.68
CA PRO A 87 -3.13 -2.81 -24.41
C PRO A 87 -4.39 -2.80 -25.29
N SER A 88 -4.84 -3.99 -25.70
CA SER A 88 -6.06 -4.14 -26.51
C SER A 88 -7.31 -3.72 -25.72
N SER A 89 -8.34 -3.25 -26.42
CA SER A 89 -9.64 -2.94 -25.80
C SER A 89 -10.28 -4.17 -25.15
N TYR A 90 -10.06 -5.36 -25.73
CA TYR A 90 -10.54 -6.64 -25.16
C TYR A 90 -9.97 -6.90 -23.76
N LEU A 91 -8.70 -6.57 -23.52
CA LEU A 91 -8.11 -6.68 -22.18
C LEU A 91 -8.81 -5.77 -21.18
N GLY A 92 -9.18 -4.56 -21.61
CA GLY A 92 -9.98 -3.63 -20.78
C GLY A 92 -11.35 -4.21 -20.40
N VAL A 93 -12.03 -4.86 -21.34
CA VAL A 93 -13.32 -5.54 -21.10
C VAL A 93 -13.15 -6.70 -20.11
N VAL A 94 -12.11 -7.52 -20.25
CA VAL A 94 -11.82 -8.62 -19.31
C VAL A 94 -11.60 -8.08 -17.90
N ILE A 95 -10.79 -7.04 -17.77
CA ILE A 95 -10.53 -6.41 -16.46
C ILE A 95 -11.80 -5.80 -15.89
N PHE A 96 -12.64 -5.18 -16.72
CA PHE A 96 -13.93 -4.67 -16.28
C PHE A 96 -14.83 -5.78 -15.72
N ILE A 97 -14.91 -6.92 -16.41
CA ILE A 97 -15.69 -8.08 -15.95
C ILE A 97 -15.15 -8.59 -14.60
N LEU A 98 -13.83 -8.70 -14.44
CA LEU A 98 -13.23 -9.15 -13.19
C LEU A 98 -13.49 -8.18 -12.03
N GLN A 99 -13.39 -6.86 -12.28
CA GLN A 99 -13.71 -5.83 -11.28
C GLN A 99 -15.21 -5.85 -10.92
N PHE A 100 -16.07 -6.02 -11.91
CA PHE A 100 -17.52 -6.07 -11.69
C PHE A 100 -17.92 -7.34 -10.93
N PHE A 101 -17.27 -8.48 -11.22
CA PHE A 101 -17.41 -9.70 -10.42
C PHE A 101 -17.00 -9.47 -8.96
N GLN A 102 -15.87 -8.81 -8.72
CA GLN A 102 -15.44 -8.45 -7.36
C GLN A 102 -16.47 -7.56 -6.66
N LEU A 103 -17.04 -6.58 -7.36
CA LEU A 103 -18.08 -5.70 -6.84
C LEU A 103 -19.34 -6.48 -6.44
N ILE A 104 -19.79 -7.43 -7.27
CA ILE A 104 -20.93 -8.30 -6.95
C ILE A 104 -20.64 -9.11 -5.69
N VAL A 105 -19.46 -9.72 -5.62
CA VAL A 105 -19.05 -10.55 -4.47
C VAL A 105 -18.95 -9.70 -3.19
N LEU A 106 -18.45 -8.48 -3.29
CA LEU A 106 -18.45 -7.51 -2.19
C LEU A 106 -19.86 -7.14 -1.73
N ILE A 107 -20.80 -6.85 -2.65
CA ILE A 107 -22.16 -6.44 -2.28
C ILE A 107 -22.95 -7.59 -1.65
N ILE A 108 -22.82 -8.81 -2.19
CA ILE A 108 -23.63 -9.96 -1.75
C ILE A 108 -23.06 -10.60 -0.48
N PHE A 109 -21.73 -10.75 -0.40
CA PHE A 109 -21.07 -11.52 0.65
C PHE A 109 -20.26 -10.66 1.62
N ASP A 110 -20.22 -9.34 1.43
CA ASP A 110 -19.38 -8.42 2.19
C ASP A 110 -17.86 -8.69 2.06
N PHE A 111 -17.47 -9.47 1.06
CA PHE A 111 -16.09 -9.91 0.89
C PHE A 111 -15.18 -8.77 0.39
N GLY A 112 -14.07 -8.57 1.10
CA GLY A 112 -13.12 -7.49 0.80
C GLY A 112 -13.48 -6.15 1.43
N ARG A 113 -14.64 -6.04 2.11
CA ARG A 113 -14.91 -4.87 2.95
C ARG A 113 -14.00 -4.91 4.17
N VAL A 114 -13.38 -3.79 4.49
CA VAL A 114 -12.65 -3.65 5.73
C VAL A 114 -13.64 -3.77 6.90
N GLY A 115 -13.51 -4.83 7.71
CA GLY A 115 -14.43 -5.14 8.80
C GLY A 115 -15.52 -6.15 8.42
N GLY A 116 -15.52 -6.68 7.19
CA GLY A 116 -16.51 -7.63 6.72
C GLY A 116 -16.28 -9.06 7.24
N VAL A 117 -17.37 -9.75 7.57
CA VAL A 117 -17.39 -11.06 8.25
C VAL A 117 -17.44 -12.24 7.27
N SER A 118 -17.13 -12.04 5.97
CA SER A 118 -17.44 -13.08 4.97
C SER A 118 -16.73 -14.40 5.30
N THR A 119 -17.50 -15.46 5.54
CA THR A 119 -16.97 -16.79 5.83
C THR A 119 -16.46 -17.46 4.55
N SER A 120 -15.30 -18.12 4.64
CA SER A 120 -14.54 -18.71 3.53
C SER A 120 -15.20 -19.89 2.79
N SER A 121 -16.43 -20.28 3.16
CA SER A 121 -17.09 -21.47 2.62
C SER A 121 -17.74 -21.28 1.25
N ASN A 122 -17.93 -20.04 0.78
CA ASN A 122 -18.57 -19.78 -0.51
C ASN A 122 -17.56 -19.85 -1.68
N TYR A 123 -17.86 -20.67 -2.70
CA TYR A 123 -16.99 -20.83 -3.88
C TYR A 123 -16.76 -19.56 -4.69
N LEU A 124 -17.72 -18.63 -4.75
CA LEU A 124 -17.55 -17.35 -5.45
C LEU A 124 -16.60 -16.43 -4.68
N VAL A 125 -16.70 -16.41 -3.35
CA VAL A 125 -15.75 -15.70 -2.47
C VAL A 125 -14.35 -16.30 -2.61
N LEU A 126 -14.24 -17.63 -2.65
CA LEU A 126 -12.99 -18.33 -2.93
C LEU A 126 -12.38 -17.91 -4.27
N LEU A 127 -13.16 -17.92 -5.34
CA LEU A 127 -12.69 -17.51 -6.65
C LEU A 127 -12.25 -16.03 -6.67
N ALA A 128 -13.07 -15.14 -6.12
CA ALA A 128 -12.75 -13.71 -6.00
C ALA A 128 -11.47 -13.46 -5.20
N SER A 129 -11.21 -14.26 -4.17
CA SER A 129 -10.04 -14.09 -3.30
C SER A 129 -8.70 -14.27 -4.00
N TYR A 130 -8.65 -15.06 -5.08
CA TYR A 130 -7.43 -15.28 -5.88
C TYR A 130 -7.28 -14.31 -7.06
N ILE A 131 -8.27 -13.47 -7.33
CA ILE A 131 -8.25 -12.54 -8.46
C ILE A 131 -7.93 -11.14 -7.94
N PRO A 132 -6.70 -10.63 -8.12
CA PRO A 132 -6.31 -9.30 -7.65
C PRO A 132 -6.82 -8.22 -8.61
N SER A 133 -8.15 -8.09 -8.75
CA SER A 133 -8.83 -7.24 -9.74
C SER A 133 -8.41 -5.76 -9.65
N ASP A 134 -8.20 -5.24 -8.44
CA ASP A 134 -7.70 -3.87 -8.21
C ASP A 134 -6.27 -3.67 -8.75
N THR A 135 -5.40 -4.66 -8.55
CA THR A 135 -4.03 -4.61 -9.09
C THR A 135 -4.05 -4.70 -10.61
N LEU A 136 -4.84 -5.64 -11.16
CA LEU A 136 -5.01 -5.78 -12.60
C LEU A 136 -5.49 -4.47 -13.22
N PHE A 137 -6.46 -3.81 -12.60
CA PHE A 137 -6.93 -2.51 -13.02
C PHE A 137 -5.82 -1.46 -12.97
N LEU A 138 -5.10 -1.30 -11.86
CA LEU A 138 -4.06 -0.26 -11.74
C LEU A 138 -2.95 -0.44 -12.79
N VAL A 139 -2.52 -1.69 -13.04
CA VAL A 139 -1.53 -1.99 -14.08
C VAL A 139 -2.08 -1.68 -15.47
N TYR A 140 -3.33 -2.07 -15.76
CA TYR A 140 -4.00 -1.73 -17.00
C TYR A 140 -4.19 -0.22 -17.18
N TYR A 141 -4.58 0.48 -16.12
CA TYR A 141 -4.77 1.91 -16.09
C TYR A 141 -3.49 2.60 -16.52
N GLY A 142 -2.37 2.32 -15.85
CA GLY A 142 -1.06 2.84 -16.25
C GLY A 142 -0.70 2.48 -17.69
N HIS A 143 -0.89 1.23 -18.09
CA HIS A 143 -0.55 0.78 -19.45
C HIS A 143 -1.39 1.48 -20.54
N HIS A 144 -2.67 1.72 -20.30
CA HIS A 144 -3.61 2.32 -21.24
C HIS A 144 -3.59 3.85 -21.20
N ARG A 145 -3.12 4.46 -20.10
CA ARG A 145 -3.35 5.89 -19.77
C ARG A 145 -2.96 6.87 -20.87
N LYS A 146 -1.91 6.57 -21.63
CA LYS A 146 -1.44 7.36 -22.79
C LYS A 146 -2.50 7.54 -23.87
N ASN A 147 -3.39 6.56 -24.06
CA ASN A 147 -4.47 6.59 -25.06
C ASN A 147 -5.76 7.20 -24.53
N GLY A 148 -5.81 7.56 -23.24
CA GLY A 148 -7.00 8.07 -22.58
C GLY A 148 -7.29 7.34 -21.28
N VAL A 149 -8.27 7.89 -20.55
CA VAL A 149 -8.72 7.33 -19.27
C VAL A 149 -9.76 6.24 -19.55
N PRO A 150 -9.56 4.99 -19.05
CA PRO A 150 -10.57 3.95 -19.17
C PRO A 150 -11.70 4.18 -18.15
N TRP A 151 -12.59 5.12 -18.47
CA TRP A 151 -13.60 5.65 -17.53
C TRP A 151 -14.49 4.58 -16.90
N PHE A 152 -14.91 3.56 -17.65
CA PHE A 152 -15.76 2.50 -17.12
C PHE A 152 -15.04 1.65 -16.05
N ASN A 153 -13.81 1.21 -16.34
CA ASN A 153 -12.99 0.49 -15.36
C ASN A 153 -12.65 1.36 -14.15
N LEU A 154 -12.35 2.64 -14.36
CA LEU A 154 -12.08 3.58 -13.29
C LEU A 154 -13.31 3.78 -12.40
N ALA A 155 -14.51 3.91 -12.98
CA ALA A 155 -15.74 4.07 -12.22
C ALA A 155 -16.00 2.85 -11.32
N VAL A 156 -15.90 1.63 -11.86
CA VAL A 156 -16.07 0.40 -11.07
C VAL A 156 -15.01 0.31 -9.98
N TYR A 157 -13.74 0.59 -10.30
CA TYR A 157 -12.66 0.61 -9.31
C TYR A 157 -12.95 1.55 -8.14
N LEU A 158 -13.33 2.79 -8.43
CA LEU A 158 -13.64 3.79 -7.41
C LEU A 158 -14.82 3.36 -6.55
N ILE A 159 -15.90 2.85 -7.16
CA ILE A 159 -17.08 2.35 -6.43
C ILE A 159 -16.68 1.19 -5.51
N THR A 160 -15.98 0.19 -6.05
CA THR A 160 -15.53 -0.98 -5.28
C THR A 160 -14.64 -0.56 -4.12
N SER A 161 -13.62 0.28 -4.32
CA SER A 161 -12.73 0.68 -3.24
C SER A 161 -13.39 1.58 -2.19
N ILE A 162 -14.34 2.43 -2.57
CA ILE A 162 -15.16 3.18 -1.60
C ILE A 162 -15.98 2.21 -0.75
N LEU A 163 -16.69 1.27 -1.37
CA LEU A 163 -17.52 0.28 -0.67
C LEU A 163 -16.70 -0.69 0.19
N GLN A 164 -15.45 -0.96 -0.18
CA GLN A 164 -14.49 -1.70 0.64
C GLN A 164 -14.04 -0.88 1.86
N GLY A 165 -14.25 0.44 1.87
CA GLY A 165 -13.78 1.33 2.92
C GLY A 165 -12.26 1.60 2.85
N TRP A 166 -11.67 1.55 1.65
CA TRP A 166 -10.26 1.80 1.43
C TRP A 166 -10.03 3.16 0.74
N THR A 167 -9.45 4.11 1.49
CA THR A 167 -9.24 5.50 1.02
C THR A 167 -7.86 5.75 0.42
N GLY A 168 -6.93 4.79 0.54
CA GLY A 168 -5.56 4.91 -0.02
C GLY A 168 -5.52 4.98 -1.55
N ILE A 169 -6.57 4.48 -2.20
CA ILE A 169 -6.78 4.54 -3.66
C ILE A 169 -6.62 5.96 -4.24
N TRP A 170 -7.14 6.97 -3.55
CA TRP A 170 -7.10 8.35 -4.05
C TRP A 170 -5.66 8.86 -4.13
N LEU A 171 -4.83 8.51 -3.15
CA LEU A 171 -3.42 8.85 -3.13
C LEU A 171 -2.65 8.11 -4.23
N ILE A 172 -2.97 6.82 -4.46
CA ILE A 172 -2.37 6.02 -5.53
C ILE A 172 -2.67 6.63 -6.89
N LEU A 173 -3.95 6.88 -7.20
CA LEU A 173 -4.37 7.48 -8.46
C LEU A 173 -3.78 8.89 -8.63
N PHE A 174 -3.72 9.68 -7.55
CA PHE A 174 -3.09 11.00 -7.56
C PHE A 174 -1.60 10.92 -7.93
N PHE A 175 -0.83 10.00 -7.36
CA PHE A 175 0.59 9.84 -7.70
C PHE A 175 0.81 9.36 -9.12
N ILE A 176 -0.03 8.44 -9.61
CA ILE A 176 0.02 7.98 -11.01
C ILE A 176 -0.31 9.13 -11.96
N GLU A 177 -1.39 9.88 -11.73
CA GLU A 177 -1.78 11.01 -12.58
C GLU A 177 -0.77 12.15 -12.52
N PHE A 178 -0.23 12.45 -11.33
CA PHE A 178 0.81 13.45 -11.18
C PHE A 178 2.02 13.13 -12.05
N TYR A 179 2.43 11.85 -12.10
CA TYR A 179 3.49 11.40 -12.99
C TYR A 179 3.16 11.64 -14.47
N HIS A 180 1.98 11.23 -14.92
CA HIS A 180 1.61 11.41 -16.33
C HIS A 180 1.54 12.90 -16.70
N GLN A 181 1.05 13.76 -15.81
CA GLN A 181 1.00 15.21 -16.04
C GLN A 181 2.40 15.84 -16.14
N LEU A 182 3.40 15.33 -15.41
CA LEU A 182 4.79 15.80 -15.54
C LEU A 182 5.38 15.63 -16.95
N ASN A 183 4.83 14.69 -17.74
CA ASN A 183 5.26 14.44 -19.11
C ASN A 183 4.60 15.36 -20.14
N VAL A 184 3.51 16.03 -19.76
CA VAL A 184 2.67 16.82 -20.68
C VAL A 184 2.77 18.31 -20.42
N ILE A 185 2.85 18.71 -19.15
CA ILE A 185 2.83 20.12 -18.73
C ILE A 185 4.04 20.48 -17.86
N PRO A 186 4.45 21.77 -17.81
CA PRO A 186 5.62 22.18 -17.04
C PRO A 186 5.49 21.88 -15.54
N PHE A 187 6.59 21.45 -14.92
CA PHE A 187 6.68 21.08 -13.49
C PHE A 187 5.99 22.07 -12.55
N LYS A 188 6.25 23.38 -12.70
CA LYS A 188 5.62 24.42 -11.86
C LYS A 188 4.09 24.40 -11.91
N ARG A 189 3.51 24.13 -13.08
CA ARG A 189 2.05 24.06 -13.26
C ARG A 189 1.47 22.78 -12.67
N VAL A 190 2.17 21.65 -12.82
CA VAL A 190 1.80 20.36 -12.21
C VAL A 190 1.78 20.49 -10.69
N VAL A 191 2.83 21.05 -10.09
CA VAL A 191 2.92 21.25 -8.64
C VAL A 191 1.78 22.13 -8.13
N ARG A 192 1.47 23.26 -8.79
CA ARG A 192 0.35 24.12 -8.40
C ARG A 192 -1.00 23.39 -8.43
N ARG A 193 -1.26 22.61 -9.48
CA ARG A 193 -2.49 21.80 -9.60
C ARG A 193 -2.53 20.69 -8.54
N GLY A 194 -1.40 20.02 -8.30
CA GLY A 194 -1.28 18.98 -7.30
C GLY A 194 -1.52 19.50 -5.88
N LEU A 195 -0.96 20.66 -5.54
CA LEU A 195 -1.19 21.33 -4.25
C LEU A 195 -2.68 21.69 -4.07
N LEU A 196 -3.34 22.21 -5.09
CA LEU A 196 -4.78 22.48 -5.03
C LEU A 196 -5.58 21.20 -4.74
N VAL A 197 -5.27 20.09 -5.42
CA VAL A 197 -5.93 18.79 -5.17
C VAL A 197 -5.67 18.31 -3.75
N ILE A 198 -4.44 18.40 -3.25
CA ILE A 198 -4.10 18.01 -1.87
C ILE A 198 -4.88 18.85 -0.85
N ILE A 199 -4.97 20.18 -1.06
CA ILE A 199 -5.73 21.07 -0.17
C ILE A 199 -7.21 20.67 -0.17
N VAL A 200 -7.80 20.46 -1.35
CA VAL A 200 -9.20 20.02 -1.47
C VAL A 200 -9.42 18.67 -0.78
N LEU A 201 -8.54 17.69 -1.00
CA LEU A 201 -8.62 16.39 -0.35
C LEU A 201 -8.46 16.49 1.17
N ALA A 202 -7.56 17.34 1.67
CA ALA A 202 -7.40 17.56 3.11
C ALA A 202 -8.64 18.19 3.74
N LEU A 203 -9.28 19.15 3.07
CA LEU A 203 -10.54 19.76 3.52
C LEU A 203 -11.71 18.77 3.49
N LEU A 204 -11.74 17.86 2.51
CA LEU A 204 -12.76 16.81 2.40
C LEU A 204 -12.48 15.60 3.28
N TYR A 205 -11.25 15.42 3.77
CA TYR A 205 -10.84 14.22 4.49
C TYR A 205 -11.70 13.91 5.72
N PRO A 206 -12.10 14.87 6.58
CA PRO A 206 -13.00 14.57 7.71
C PRO A 206 -14.33 13.96 7.27
N VAL A 207 -14.87 14.40 6.13
CA VAL A 207 -16.09 13.85 5.55
C VAL A 207 -15.84 12.45 4.99
N ILE A 208 -14.73 12.26 4.27
CA ILE A 208 -14.34 10.95 3.70
C ILE A 208 -14.11 9.93 4.82
N ASP A 209 -13.40 10.31 5.87
CA ASP A 209 -13.09 9.44 7.01
C ASP A 209 -14.36 9.04 7.77
N LYS A 210 -15.30 9.99 7.95
CA LYS A 210 -16.63 9.69 8.49
C LYS A 210 -17.38 8.65 7.65
N TYR A 211 -17.50 8.86 6.34
CA TYR A 211 -18.20 7.90 5.47
C TYR A 211 -17.53 6.53 5.45
N LYS A 212 -16.20 6.50 5.49
CA LYS A 212 -15.41 5.28 5.58
C LYS A 212 -15.77 4.48 6.84
N TYR A 213 -15.89 5.10 8.02
CA TYR A 213 -16.28 4.38 9.24
C TYR A 213 -17.72 3.84 9.19
N ILE A 214 -18.65 4.60 8.62
CA ILE A 214 -20.04 4.15 8.40
C ILE A 214 -20.07 2.91 7.52
N LEU A 215 -19.34 2.93 6.40
CA LEU A 215 -19.28 1.80 5.47
C LEU A 215 -18.65 0.56 6.10
N ARG A 216 -17.77 0.72 7.10
CA ARG A 216 -17.18 -0.37 7.88
C ARG A 216 -18.09 -0.92 8.98
N GLY A 217 -19.31 -0.39 9.13
CA GLY A 217 -20.27 -0.85 10.13
C GLY A 217 -19.98 -0.37 11.56
N GLY A 218 -19.19 0.69 11.74
CA GLY A 218 -18.96 1.29 13.05
C GLY A 218 -20.23 1.98 13.58
N GLU A 219 -20.69 1.58 14.77
CA GLU A 219 -21.95 2.05 15.38
C GLU A 219 -21.79 3.36 16.18
N ASP A 220 -20.57 3.73 16.58
CA ASP A 220 -20.33 4.94 17.36
C ASP A 220 -20.16 6.18 16.48
N PHE A 221 -21.27 6.90 16.35
CA PHE A 221 -21.35 8.22 15.73
C PHE A 221 -20.77 9.30 16.67
N GLN A 222 -19.45 9.36 16.80
CA GLN A 222 -18.77 10.57 17.27
C GLN A 222 -18.11 11.21 16.05
N ALA A 223 -18.60 12.40 15.69
CA ALA A 223 -18.04 13.16 14.58
C ALA A 223 -16.57 13.44 14.91
N HIS A 224 -15.66 12.76 14.20
CA HIS A 224 -14.25 13.02 14.39
C HIS A 224 -14.00 14.51 14.12
N THR A 225 -13.35 15.18 15.05
CA THR A 225 -13.01 16.59 14.84
C THR A 225 -12.09 16.70 13.63
N ALA A 226 -12.06 17.85 12.95
CA ALA A 226 -11.12 18.07 11.85
C ALA A 226 -9.66 17.80 12.29
N LEU A 227 -9.34 18.03 13.56
CA LEU A 227 -8.05 17.74 14.18
C LEU A 227 -7.79 16.23 14.29
N GLU A 228 -8.76 15.43 14.73
CA GLU A 228 -8.63 13.96 14.81
C GLU A 228 -8.47 13.33 13.43
N SER A 229 -9.22 13.79 12.44
CA SER A 229 -9.06 13.34 11.05
C SER A 229 -7.70 13.76 10.48
N ALA A 230 -7.22 14.97 10.80
CA ALA A 230 -5.87 15.40 10.42
C ALA A 230 -4.78 14.54 11.10
N GLY A 231 -4.96 14.19 12.37
CA GLY A 231 -4.10 13.25 13.09
C GLY A 231 -4.10 11.87 12.46
N ALA A 232 -5.28 11.35 12.10
CA ALA A 232 -5.41 10.06 11.42
C ALA A 232 -4.67 10.05 10.08
N LEU A 233 -4.80 11.12 9.29
CA LEU A 233 -4.08 11.28 8.03
C LEU A 233 -2.57 11.37 8.26
N MET A 234 -2.12 12.16 9.24
CA MET A 234 -0.70 12.29 9.59
C MET A 234 -0.11 10.94 9.97
N ASN A 235 -0.81 10.16 10.79
CA ASN A 235 -0.41 8.81 11.20
C ASN A 235 -0.30 7.83 10.03
N ARG A 236 -1.07 8.03 8.96
CA ARG A 236 -0.95 7.22 7.73
C ARG A 236 0.21 7.63 6.82
N LEU A 237 0.72 8.86 6.95
CA LEU A 237 1.82 9.40 6.13
C LEU A 237 3.18 9.31 6.82
N GLN A 238 3.19 8.94 8.10
CA GLN A 238 4.38 8.79 8.92
C GLN A 238 4.53 7.33 9.38
N GLN A 239 5.74 6.95 9.75
CA GLN A 239 6.09 5.64 10.31
C GLN A 239 6.98 5.75 11.55
N VAL A 240 7.63 6.90 11.73
CA VAL A 240 8.62 7.11 12.77
C VAL A 240 8.04 6.84 14.15
N SER A 241 6.77 7.15 14.41
CA SER A 241 6.19 6.87 15.72
C SER A 241 6.06 5.37 15.97
N GLY A 242 5.68 4.58 14.96
CA GLY A 242 5.68 3.13 15.05
C GLY A 242 7.09 2.57 15.25
N VAL A 243 8.08 3.11 14.55
CA VAL A 243 9.49 2.68 14.71
C VAL A 243 10.06 3.05 16.07
N ILE A 244 9.70 4.21 16.63
CA ILE A 244 10.07 4.60 18.01
C ILE A 244 9.46 3.62 19.01
N LEU A 245 8.18 3.27 18.86
CA LEU A 245 7.53 2.29 19.74
C LEU A 245 8.29 0.96 19.75
N ILE A 246 8.64 0.48 18.57
CA ILE A 246 9.39 -0.77 18.40
C ILE A 246 10.76 -0.68 19.05
N TYR A 247 11.44 0.45 18.91
CA TYR A 247 12.75 0.60 19.53
C TYR A 247 12.62 0.60 21.06
N GLN A 248 11.60 1.26 21.60
CA GLN A 248 11.29 1.21 23.03
C GLN A 248 11.03 -0.23 23.50
N GLU A 249 10.28 -1.04 22.73
CA GLU A 249 9.91 -2.42 23.09
C GLU A 249 10.87 -3.49 22.55
N GLN A 250 12.00 -3.10 21.94
CA GLN A 250 12.86 -3.98 21.15
C GLN A 250 13.29 -5.23 21.91
N ALA A 251 13.70 -5.07 23.17
CA ALA A 251 14.19 -6.18 23.98
C ALA A 251 13.11 -7.23 24.28
N GLN A 252 11.85 -6.83 24.38
CA GLN A 252 10.74 -7.78 24.53
C GLN A 252 10.42 -8.45 23.19
N LEU A 253 10.36 -7.67 22.12
CA LEU A 253 10.03 -8.15 20.77
C LEU A 253 11.07 -9.14 20.25
N SER A 254 12.36 -8.84 20.39
CA SER A 254 13.43 -9.75 19.98
C SER A 254 13.46 -11.05 20.80
N ARG A 255 13.11 -10.99 22.10
CA ARG A 255 12.98 -12.21 22.93
C ARG A 255 11.84 -13.09 22.45
N ALA A 256 10.65 -12.51 22.26
CA ALA A 256 9.51 -13.24 21.72
C ALA A 256 9.83 -13.88 20.37
N LEU A 257 10.47 -13.15 19.46
CA LEU A 257 10.86 -13.70 18.16
C LEU A 257 11.82 -14.90 18.29
N ASN A 258 12.81 -14.82 19.19
CA ASN A 258 13.73 -15.94 19.46
C ASN A 258 13.01 -17.16 20.04
N ASP A 259 11.93 -16.93 20.79
CA ASP A 259 11.07 -17.96 21.35
C ASP A 259 10.04 -18.49 20.32
N ASN A 260 10.13 -18.06 19.06
CA ASN A 260 9.18 -18.32 17.96
C ASN A 260 7.77 -17.78 18.25
N GLU A 261 7.66 -16.79 19.11
CA GLU A 261 6.42 -16.06 19.39
C GLU A 261 6.37 -14.77 18.57
N ILE A 262 5.19 -14.47 18.01
CA ILE A 262 4.95 -13.20 17.32
C ILE A 262 4.02 -12.37 18.20
N ILE A 263 4.55 -11.27 18.75
CA ILE A 263 3.75 -10.28 19.46
C ILE A 263 3.21 -9.30 18.42
N PRO A 264 1.88 -9.15 18.28
CA PRO A 264 1.32 -8.09 17.45
C PRO A 264 1.73 -6.74 18.03
N PHE A 265 2.35 -5.89 17.21
CA PHE A 265 2.93 -4.62 17.66
C PHE A 265 1.86 -3.62 18.11
N TYR A 266 0.61 -3.83 17.70
CA TYR A 266 -0.54 -2.95 17.94
C TYR A 266 -1.85 -3.69 17.64
N LEU A 267 -3.00 -3.30 18.18
CA LEU A 267 -4.34 -3.77 17.79
C LEU A 267 -5.39 -2.69 18.05
N ASP A 268 -6.02 -2.12 17.01
CA ASP A 268 -7.20 -1.22 17.12
C ASP A 268 -7.28 -0.43 18.44
N ASN A 269 -6.32 0.45 18.62
CA ASN A 269 -6.18 1.27 19.79
C ASN A 269 -5.70 0.62 21.11
N ARG A 270 -4.99 -0.51 21.06
CA ARG A 270 -4.42 -1.20 22.24
C ARG A 270 -3.03 -1.77 21.95
N LEU A 271 -2.13 -1.70 22.94
CA LEU A 271 -0.84 -2.39 22.92
C LEU A 271 -1.10 -3.90 22.94
N GLY A 272 -0.64 -4.61 21.91
CA GLY A 272 -0.81 -6.07 21.76
C GLY A 272 0.03 -6.92 22.72
N LEU A 273 0.63 -6.32 23.75
CA LEU A 273 1.49 -6.93 24.77
C LEU A 273 0.84 -8.05 25.60
N LEU A 274 -0.46 -8.33 25.40
CA LEU A 274 -1.24 -9.30 26.17
C LEU A 274 -1.49 -10.62 25.43
N PHE A 275 -0.99 -10.80 24.20
CA PHE A 275 -1.35 -11.98 23.42
C PHE A 275 -0.18 -12.58 22.62
N SER A 276 0.20 -13.81 22.95
CA SER A 276 1.08 -14.68 22.14
C SER A 276 0.25 -15.72 21.39
N TYR A 277 0.65 -16.08 20.17
CA TYR A 277 -0.15 -16.91 19.26
C TYR A 277 0.62 -18.07 18.62
N SER A 278 -0.10 -19.18 18.39
CA SER A 278 0.38 -20.38 17.69
C SER A 278 -0.35 -20.54 16.35
N ALA A 279 0.39 -20.60 15.25
CA ALA A 279 -0.09 -20.47 13.86
C ALA A 279 -0.89 -21.67 13.28
N GLN A 280 -1.58 -22.48 14.10
CA GLN A 280 -2.03 -23.81 13.69
C GLN A 280 -3.53 -23.97 13.30
N ARG A 281 -4.39 -22.93 13.32
CA ARG A 281 -5.86 -23.14 13.17
C ARG A 281 -6.59 -22.31 12.11
N VAL A 282 -5.91 -21.51 11.27
CA VAL A 282 -6.57 -20.72 10.22
C VAL A 282 -6.62 -21.45 8.88
N SER A 283 -7.72 -21.29 8.14
CA SER A 283 -7.80 -21.78 6.76
C SER A 283 -6.71 -21.14 5.88
N MET A 284 -5.99 -21.98 5.13
CA MET A 284 -4.88 -21.56 4.25
C MET A 284 -5.25 -20.41 3.30
N GLN A 285 -6.52 -20.33 2.90
CA GLN A 285 -7.05 -19.26 2.07
C GLN A 285 -6.95 -17.86 2.72
N LYS A 286 -7.19 -17.72 4.04
CA LYS A 286 -7.03 -16.43 4.74
C LYS A 286 -5.57 -15.97 4.74
N TYR A 287 -4.60 -16.88 4.81
CA TYR A 287 -3.17 -16.55 4.70
C TYR A 287 -2.73 -16.17 3.29
N LEU A 288 -3.36 -16.75 2.27
CA LEU A 288 -2.98 -16.56 0.87
C LEU A 288 -3.59 -15.33 0.22
N THR A 289 -4.59 -14.70 0.85
CA THR A 289 -5.40 -13.66 0.20
C THR A 289 -5.48 -12.39 1.05
N THR A 290 -5.01 -11.28 0.50
CA THR A 290 -5.03 -9.95 1.14
C THR A 290 -6.43 -9.33 1.19
N ASN A 291 -7.51 -10.11 1.05
CA ASN A 291 -8.89 -9.61 0.96
C ASN A 291 -9.73 -9.93 2.21
N TYR A 292 -9.22 -10.71 3.17
CA TYR A 292 -9.89 -11.05 4.44
C TYR A 292 -9.58 -10.08 5.59
N LEU A 293 -9.32 -8.80 5.30
CA LEU A 293 -8.40 -8.05 6.14
C LEU A 293 -8.89 -7.63 7.52
N ILE A 294 -10.17 -7.67 7.87
CA ILE A 294 -10.61 -7.45 9.26
C ILE A 294 -11.93 -8.19 9.45
N ASP A 295 -11.93 -9.22 10.30
CA ASP A 295 -13.13 -9.93 10.71
C ASP A 295 -13.69 -9.25 11.98
N ARG A 296 -14.88 -8.63 11.90
CA ARG A 296 -15.50 -7.89 13.02
C ARG A 296 -15.81 -8.79 14.22
N ASP A 297 -15.96 -10.10 14.00
CA ASP A 297 -16.28 -11.07 15.06
C ASP A 297 -15.05 -11.55 15.86
N LEU A 298 -13.83 -11.10 15.52
CA LEU A 298 -12.63 -11.28 16.35
C LEU A 298 -12.77 -10.68 17.76
N PHE A 299 -13.76 -9.83 18.00
CA PHE A 299 -14.02 -9.18 19.28
C PHE A 299 -15.10 -9.88 20.13
N SER A 300 -15.65 -11.01 19.67
CA SER A 300 -16.44 -11.86 20.54
C SER A 300 -15.51 -12.51 21.58
N ARG A 301 -15.89 -12.45 22.86
CA ARG A 301 -15.03 -12.72 24.03
C ARG A 301 -14.34 -14.10 24.07
N ASP A 302 -14.70 -15.02 23.17
CA ASP A 302 -14.28 -16.42 23.20
C ASP A 302 -13.79 -16.99 21.84
N THR A 303 -13.57 -16.17 20.81
CA THR A 303 -13.15 -16.69 19.49
C THR A 303 -11.67 -16.48 19.17
N ASP A 304 -11.01 -17.61 18.87
CA ASP A 304 -9.64 -17.76 18.38
C ASP A 304 -9.21 -16.57 17.49
N ILE A 305 -8.25 -15.81 18.01
CA ILE A 305 -7.76 -14.52 17.50
C ILE A 305 -6.81 -14.73 16.31
N ASP A 306 -7.25 -15.58 15.40
CA ASP A 306 -6.46 -16.19 14.33
C ASP A 306 -6.64 -15.39 13.01
N ALA A 307 -7.30 -14.24 13.06
CA ALA A 307 -7.52 -13.32 11.94
C ALA A 307 -6.77 -11.97 12.06
N LEU A 308 -5.71 -11.92 12.87
CA LEU A 308 -4.88 -10.74 13.12
C LEU A 308 -3.83 -10.44 12.02
N GLY A 309 -4.19 -10.54 10.75
CA GLY A 309 -3.26 -10.35 9.63
C GLY A 309 -2.65 -8.93 9.46
N TRP A 310 -2.79 -8.02 10.43
CA TRP A 310 -2.52 -6.58 10.27
C TRP A 310 -1.69 -5.92 11.36
N TYR A 311 -0.70 -6.59 11.96
CA TYR A 311 -0.03 -6.00 13.13
C TYR A 311 1.49 -6.00 13.12
N THR A 312 2.11 -6.11 11.94
CA THR A 312 3.57 -5.95 11.77
C THR A 312 3.92 -4.95 10.66
N ASN A 313 3.06 -3.95 10.43
CA ASN A 313 3.29 -2.89 9.43
C ASN A 313 4.27 -1.83 9.96
N VAL A 314 5.42 -2.31 10.41
CA VAL A 314 6.45 -1.53 11.07
C VAL A 314 7.41 -0.87 10.08
N GLY A 315 7.06 -0.91 8.79
CA GLY A 315 7.91 -0.49 7.69
C GLY A 315 9.18 -1.35 7.57
N ILE A 316 10.03 -0.97 6.61
CA ILE A 316 11.35 -1.61 6.47
C ILE A 316 12.20 -1.39 7.73
N ALA A 317 12.10 -0.19 8.32
CA ALA A 317 12.89 0.26 9.45
C ALA A 317 12.61 -0.52 10.75
N GLY A 318 11.36 -0.83 11.08
CA GLY A 318 11.02 -1.48 12.35
C GLY A 318 11.55 -2.90 12.45
N TRP A 319 11.45 -3.70 11.38
CA TRP A 319 12.01 -5.05 11.34
C TRP A 319 13.53 -5.05 11.52
N PHE A 320 14.21 -4.03 10.99
CA PHE A 320 15.65 -3.88 11.12
C PHE A 320 16.14 -3.79 12.57
N LEU A 321 15.28 -3.27 13.47
CA LEU A 321 15.56 -3.17 14.89
C LEU A 321 15.33 -4.50 15.63
N VAL A 322 14.37 -5.31 15.21
CA VAL A 322 13.98 -6.52 15.94
C VAL A 322 14.84 -7.73 15.57
N LEU A 323 15.21 -7.83 14.28
CA LEU A 323 15.92 -8.98 13.72
C LEU A 323 17.39 -9.04 14.17
N SER A 324 17.91 -10.25 14.28
CA SER A 324 19.35 -10.47 14.50
C SER A 324 20.20 -10.00 13.31
N PRO A 325 21.52 -9.76 13.49
CA PRO A 325 22.38 -9.30 12.39
C PRO A 325 22.38 -10.21 11.15
N ILE A 326 22.26 -11.54 11.34
CA ILE A 326 22.25 -12.49 10.22
C ILE A 326 20.91 -12.50 9.48
N GLU A 327 19.79 -12.43 10.21
CA GLU A 327 18.45 -12.31 9.63
C GLU A 327 18.28 -11.01 8.85
N ASN A 328 18.90 -9.92 9.34
CA ASN A 328 18.92 -8.65 8.63
C ASN A 328 19.55 -8.75 7.22
N VAL A 329 20.55 -9.62 7.01
CA VAL A 329 21.12 -9.85 5.67
C VAL A 329 20.08 -10.46 4.73
N PHE A 330 19.40 -11.52 5.18
CA PHE A 330 18.33 -12.17 4.40
C PHE A 330 17.14 -11.23 4.18
N TYR A 331 16.82 -10.43 5.18
CA TYR A 331 15.76 -9.44 5.10
C TYR A 331 16.06 -8.37 4.05
N ILE A 332 17.27 -7.79 4.03
CA ILE A 332 17.68 -6.84 2.99
C ILE A 332 17.56 -7.47 1.60
N PHE A 333 18.03 -8.72 1.45
CA PHE A 333 17.91 -9.43 0.18
C PHE A 333 16.45 -9.61 -0.25
N PHE A 334 15.57 -9.99 0.69
CA PHE A 334 14.13 -10.08 0.45
C PHE A 334 13.52 -8.73 0.03
N ILE A 335 13.85 -7.63 0.72
CA ILE A 335 13.36 -6.30 0.38
C ILE A 335 13.83 -5.88 -1.03
N ILE A 336 15.09 -6.15 -1.38
CA ILE A 336 15.59 -5.90 -2.75
C ILE A 336 14.75 -6.68 -3.76
N LEU A 337 14.51 -7.97 -3.51
CA LEU A 337 13.75 -8.82 -4.41
C LEU A 337 12.34 -8.27 -4.66
N ILE A 338 11.58 -7.95 -3.60
CA ILE A 338 10.19 -7.48 -3.76
C ILE A 338 10.08 -6.08 -4.40
N ILE A 339 11.11 -5.24 -4.29
CA ILE A 339 11.17 -3.94 -4.97
C ILE A 339 11.53 -4.13 -6.45
N VAL A 340 12.48 -5.01 -6.76
CA VAL A 340 13.06 -5.18 -8.09
C VAL A 340 12.19 -6.02 -9.03
N VAL A 341 11.55 -7.07 -8.52
CA VAL A 341 10.80 -8.04 -9.33
C VAL A 341 9.73 -7.38 -10.22
N PRO A 342 8.88 -6.44 -9.76
CA PRO A 342 7.94 -5.73 -10.64
C PRO A 342 8.61 -5.03 -11.83
N PHE A 343 9.79 -4.43 -11.61
CA PHE A 343 10.56 -3.80 -12.69
C PHE A 343 11.11 -4.83 -13.66
N LEU A 344 11.60 -5.97 -13.18
CA LEU A 344 12.07 -7.06 -14.05
C LEU A 344 10.93 -7.64 -14.89
N ILE A 345 9.75 -7.86 -14.30
CA ILE A 345 8.59 -8.37 -15.03
C ILE A 345 8.19 -7.38 -16.13
N ASN A 346 8.10 -6.08 -15.81
CA ASN A 346 7.84 -5.07 -16.83
C ASN A 346 8.93 -5.06 -17.90
N HIS A 347 10.21 -5.16 -17.52
CA HIS A 347 11.31 -5.14 -18.47
C HIS A 347 11.28 -6.32 -19.46
N TYR A 348 11.14 -7.54 -18.96
CA TYR A 348 11.24 -8.73 -19.80
C TYR A 348 9.97 -9.02 -20.59
N PHE A 349 8.79 -8.73 -20.03
CA PHE A 349 7.52 -9.17 -20.60
C PHE A 349 6.66 -8.05 -21.18
N LEU A 350 6.37 -6.99 -20.43
CA LEU A 350 5.44 -5.93 -20.87
C LEU A 350 6.11 -4.89 -21.77
N LYS A 351 7.36 -4.55 -21.45
CA LYS A 351 8.18 -3.53 -22.11
C LYS A 351 7.47 -2.18 -22.23
N SER A 352 6.67 -1.79 -21.23
CA SER A 352 5.91 -0.53 -21.27
C SER A 352 6.45 0.52 -20.31
N LYS A 353 6.70 1.74 -20.83
CA LYS A 353 7.09 2.90 -20.01
C LYS A 353 5.94 3.42 -19.15
N GLU A 354 4.72 3.28 -19.64
CA GLU A 354 3.53 3.86 -19.01
C GLU A 354 3.17 3.15 -17.70
N ILE A 355 3.69 1.94 -17.47
CA ILE A 355 3.48 1.16 -16.24
C ILE A 355 4.45 1.56 -15.12
N ILE A 356 5.60 2.18 -15.44
CA ILE A 356 6.59 2.64 -14.45
C ILE A 356 5.97 3.45 -13.30
N PRO A 357 5.10 4.46 -13.53
CA PRO A 357 4.48 5.19 -12.43
C PRO A 357 3.67 4.31 -11.48
N VAL A 358 2.97 3.30 -12.01
CA VAL A 358 2.20 2.35 -11.20
C VAL A 358 3.15 1.54 -10.32
N ILE A 359 4.21 0.97 -10.91
CA ILE A 359 5.20 0.18 -10.17
C ILE A 359 5.86 1.02 -9.07
N GLN A 360 6.28 2.25 -9.38
CA GLN A 360 6.91 3.13 -8.40
C GLN A 360 5.95 3.52 -7.28
N THR A 361 4.72 3.92 -7.64
CA THR A 361 3.69 4.34 -6.69
C THR A 361 3.37 3.21 -5.71
N LEU A 362 3.04 2.02 -6.24
CA LEU A 362 2.65 0.88 -5.44
C LEU A 362 3.81 0.33 -4.61
N THR A 363 5.01 0.24 -5.20
CA THR A 363 6.19 -0.22 -4.45
C THR A 363 6.53 0.71 -3.29
N ILE A 364 6.45 2.04 -3.45
CA ILE A 364 6.62 2.95 -2.31
C ILE A 364 5.52 2.73 -1.29
N ILE A 365 4.25 2.78 -1.70
CA ILE A 365 3.13 2.72 -0.75
C ILE A 365 3.14 1.40 0.03
N TYR A 366 3.43 0.27 -0.61
CA TYR A 366 3.40 -1.03 0.05
C TYR A 366 4.72 -1.36 0.76
N ALA A 367 5.87 -1.25 0.08
CA ALA A 367 7.14 -1.64 0.69
C ALA A 367 7.58 -0.66 1.79
N PHE A 368 7.36 0.65 1.63
CA PHE A 368 7.73 1.61 2.67
C PHE A 368 6.97 1.31 3.96
N HIS A 369 5.65 1.07 3.92
CA HIS A 369 4.82 0.79 5.10
C HIS A 369 4.88 -0.65 5.60
N GLY A 370 5.74 -1.49 5.00
CA GLY A 370 5.90 -2.87 5.43
C GLY A 370 4.72 -3.77 5.05
N TRP A 371 3.89 -3.36 4.09
CA TRP A 371 2.78 -4.16 3.57
C TRP A 371 3.30 -5.19 2.56
N PHE A 372 4.23 -6.06 3.01
CA PHE A 372 4.92 -6.98 2.13
C PHE A 372 4.00 -8.03 1.51
N SER A 373 2.97 -8.47 2.23
CA SER A 373 1.92 -9.34 1.68
C SER A 373 1.20 -8.67 0.50
N VAL A 374 0.84 -7.39 0.63
CA VAL A 374 0.22 -6.60 -0.44
C VAL A 374 1.18 -6.37 -1.60
N GLN A 375 2.48 -6.16 -1.33
CA GLN A 375 3.51 -6.05 -2.38
C GLN A 375 3.71 -7.36 -3.14
N LEU A 376 3.67 -8.52 -2.46
CA LEU A 376 3.71 -9.83 -3.11
C LEU A 376 2.43 -10.07 -3.93
N GLY A 377 1.26 -9.69 -3.40
CA GLY A 377 0.00 -9.69 -4.13
C GLY A 377 0.06 -8.81 -5.39
N PHE A 378 0.70 -7.64 -5.29
CA PHE A 378 0.97 -6.76 -6.43
C PHE A 378 1.85 -7.47 -7.48
N ILE A 379 2.98 -8.07 -7.09
CA ILE A 379 3.85 -8.84 -7.99
C ILE A 379 3.06 -9.93 -8.72
N SER A 380 2.29 -10.73 -7.99
CA SER A 380 1.43 -11.79 -8.54
C SER A 380 0.39 -11.21 -9.51
N GLY A 381 -0.19 -10.07 -9.20
CA GLY A 381 -1.11 -9.35 -10.08
C GLY A 381 -0.44 -8.85 -11.37
N VAL A 382 0.80 -8.38 -11.32
CA VAL A 382 1.57 -8.02 -12.54
C VAL A 382 1.85 -9.26 -13.39
N ILE A 383 2.21 -10.39 -12.77
CA ILE A 383 2.42 -11.66 -13.49
C ILE A 383 1.13 -12.10 -14.19
N LEU A 384 0.00 -12.08 -13.47
CA LEU A 384 -1.30 -12.41 -14.06
C LEU A 384 -1.67 -11.45 -15.19
N TYR A 385 -1.41 -10.15 -15.03
CA TYR A 385 -1.62 -9.16 -16.08
C TYR A 385 -0.79 -9.47 -17.33
N VAL A 386 0.49 -9.86 -17.17
CA VAL A 386 1.35 -10.30 -18.28
C VAL A 386 0.73 -11.49 -19.01
N MET A 387 0.24 -12.49 -18.28
CA MET A 387 -0.40 -13.67 -18.87
C MET A 387 -1.62 -13.26 -19.71
N LEU A 388 -2.51 -12.43 -19.14
CA LEU A 388 -3.69 -11.92 -19.85
C LEU A 388 -3.28 -11.09 -21.08
N TYR A 389 -2.35 -10.15 -20.92
CA TYR A 389 -1.85 -9.31 -22.00
C TYR A 389 -1.33 -10.15 -23.17
N ASN A 390 -0.51 -11.17 -22.91
CA ASN A 390 0.04 -12.06 -23.94
C ASN A 390 -1.03 -12.90 -24.64
N LEU A 391 -2.08 -13.33 -23.93
CA LEU A 391 -3.22 -14.04 -24.53
C LEU A 391 -3.99 -13.17 -25.52
N PHE A 392 -4.15 -11.88 -25.21
CA PHE A 392 -4.95 -10.95 -26.03
C PHE A 392 -4.16 -10.20 -27.11
N ILE A 393 -2.82 -10.10 -27.04
CA ILE A 393 -2.00 -9.54 -28.13
C ILE A 393 -1.90 -10.49 -29.33
N LYS A 394 -1.62 -11.78 -29.09
CA LYS A 394 -1.36 -12.74 -30.17
C LYS A 394 -2.53 -12.91 -31.14
N ARG A 395 -3.76 -12.60 -30.70
CA ARG A 395 -4.95 -12.63 -31.57
C ARG A 395 -5.04 -11.45 -32.54
N VAL A 396 -4.48 -10.28 -32.20
CA VAL A 396 -4.55 -9.09 -33.05
C VAL A 396 -3.51 -9.13 -34.17
N THR A 397 -2.32 -9.69 -33.92
CA THR A 397 -1.26 -9.79 -34.94
C THR A 397 -1.43 -10.92 -35.94
N ASN A 398 -2.27 -11.93 -35.66
CA ASN A 398 -2.54 -13.04 -36.58
C ASN A 398 -3.84 -12.87 -37.38
N SER A 399 -4.50 -11.71 -37.28
CA SER A 399 -5.76 -11.40 -37.97
C SER A 399 -5.57 -10.44 -39.16
N TYR A 400 -4.33 -10.26 -39.61
CA TYR A 400 -3.96 -9.46 -40.79
C TYR A 400 -3.19 -10.30 -41.79
#